data_AF-A0A0M3IE33-F1
#
_entry.id   AF-A0A0M3IE33-F1
#
_cell.length_a   1.000
_cell.length_b   1.000
_cell.length_c   1.000
_cell.angle_alpha   90.00
_cell.angle_beta   90.00
_cell.angle_gamma   90.00
#
_symmetry.space_group_name_H-M   'P 1'
#
loop_
_entity.id
_entity.type
_entity.pdbx_description
1 polymer ?
#
loop_
_entity_poly.entity_id
_entity_poly.type
_entity_poly.pdbx_seq_one_letter_code
_entity_poly.pdbx_strand_id
1 'polypeptide(L)'
;MKSNAQVVERVIAHQVSREKGEVEGTEYYVKWSGLPYSECTWEDEHLIGRRYQDKIDAYHERRENAKVPNKNCPALRKRPKFQKLESMPDCLLRRSDMEQELRDYQLEGVNWMLHAWSKENSCILADEMGLGKTIQSIAFLSVLFHQYDLYGPFLVVVPLSTMAAWQREFENWACDLNVVTYMGDVTSRDYIRQFEMFVQGTKRLKVNVLLTTYEILLKDKAFLGAFEWAVLAVDEAHRLKNDESLLYRSLFDFSTNHRLLITGTPLQNSLKELWALLHFIMPNKLVYLFCSYG
;
A
#
# COMPACT_ATOMS: atom_id res chain seq x y z
N MET A 1 0.65 -36.03 -14.52
CA MET A 1 0.43 -34.71 -15.16
C MET A 1 0.55 -33.59 -14.12
N LYS A 2 1.75 -33.35 -13.57
CA LYS A 2 2.04 -32.18 -12.71
C LYS A 2 3.42 -31.66 -13.09
N SER A 3 3.47 -30.82 -14.12
CA SER A 3 4.67 -30.08 -14.48
C SER A 3 4.28 -28.82 -15.26
N ASN A 4 3.38 -28.03 -14.70
CA ASN A 4 3.47 -26.58 -14.91
C ASN A 4 4.41 -26.11 -13.82
N ALA A 5 5.56 -25.57 -14.20
CA ALA A 5 6.52 -25.03 -13.24
C ALA A 5 5.83 -23.88 -12.48
N GLN A 6 5.37 -24.16 -11.26
CA GLN A 6 4.82 -23.13 -10.39
C GLN A 6 5.96 -22.17 -10.03
N VAL A 7 5.72 -20.87 -10.27
CA VAL A 7 6.70 -19.82 -10.01
C VAL A 7 6.48 -19.29 -8.60
N VAL A 8 7.56 -19.19 -7.83
CA VAL A 8 7.52 -18.63 -6.47
C VAL A 8 7.33 -17.12 -6.59
N GLU A 9 6.24 -16.62 -6.02
CA GLU A 9 5.98 -15.17 -5.93
C GLU A 9 6.74 -14.59 -4.74
N ARG A 10 6.57 -15.20 -3.57
CA ARG A 10 7.12 -14.73 -2.29
C ARG A 10 7.20 -15.84 -1.24
N VAL A 11 8.19 -15.75 -0.35
CA VAL A 11 8.26 -16.53 0.89
C VAL A 11 7.59 -15.75 2.03
N ILE A 12 6.71 -16.39 2.80
CA ILE A 12 5.88 -15.74 3.82
C ILE A 12 6.20 -16.16 5.26
N ALA A 13 6.73 -17.38 5.46
CA ALA A 13 7.20 -17.87 6.75
C ALA A 13 8.32 -18.92 6.57
N HIS A 14 9.02 -19.24 7.66
CA HIS A 14 9.90 -20.40 7.72
C HIS A 14 9.64 -21.15 9.04
N GLN A 15 9.93 -22.44 9.05
CA GLN A 15 9.95 -23.27 10.24
C GLN A 15 11.17 -24.20 10.17
N VAL A 16 11.74 -24.51 11.34
CA VAL A 16 12.82 -25.49 11.43
C VAL A 16 12.18 -26.82 11.78
N SER A 17 12.15 -27.74 10.81
CA SER A 17 11.68 -29.10 11.02
C SER A 17 12.77 -29.91 11.69
N ARG A 18 12.44 -30.51 12.83
CA ARG A 18 13.25 -31.57 13.45
C ARG A 18 12.70 -32.90 12.98
N GLU A 19 13.13 -33.34 11.81
CA GLU A 19 12.91 -34.74 11.45
C GLU A 19 13.69 -35.64 12.42
N LYS A 20 13.17 -36.84 12.63
CA LYS A 20 13.59 -37.83 13.64
C LYS A 20 15.08 -38.19 13.57
N GLY A 21 15.95 -37.34 14.11
CA GLY A 21 17.27 -37.71 14.61
C GLY A 21 18.50 -37.10 13.96
N GLU A 22 18.51 -36.68 12.68
CA GLU A 22 19.81 -36.41 12.03
C GLU A 22 19.96 -35.18 11.11
N VAL A 23 18.91 -34.45 10.72
CA VAL A 23 19.09 -33.17 9.98
C VAL A 23 18.04 -32.14 10.38
N GLU A 24 18.46 -30.96 10.87
CA GLU A 24 17.57 -29.79 10.97
C GLU A 24 17.33 -29.26 9.55
N GLY A 25 16.14 -29.50 9.00
CA GLY A 25 15.73 -28.98 7.71
C GLY A 25 14.92 -27.70 7.88
N THR A 26 15.31 -26.63 7.18
CA THR A 26 14.47 -25.43 7.09
C THR A 26 13.43 -25.61 6.00
N GLU A 27 12.17 -25.44 6.36
CA GLU A 27 11.05 -25.37 5.41
C GLU A 27 10.57 -23.92 5.32
N TYR A 28 10.23 -23.48 4.12
CA TYR A 28 9.65 -22.17 3.87
C TYR A 28 8.20 -22.31 3.41
N TYR A 29 7.34 -21.42 3.91
CA TYR A 29 5.97 -21.32 3.46
C TYR A 29 5.91 -20.39 2.24
N VAL A 30 5.48 -20.93 1.12
CA VAL A 30 5.63 -20.32 -0.20
C VAL A 30 4.29 -19.85 -0.76
N LYS A 31 4.25 -18.58 -1.16
CA LYS A 31 3.19 -18.01 -1.98
C LYS A 31 3.52 -18.21 -3.46
N TRP A 32 2.65 -18.92 -4.16
CA TRP A 32 2.78 -19.20 -5.59
C TRP A 32 2.18 -18.10 -6.45
N SER A 33 2.86 -17.77 -7.54
CA SER A 33 2.42 -16.74 -8.50
C SER A 33 1.09 -17.12 -9.15
N GLY A 34 0.13 -16.21 -9.10
CA GLY A 34 -1.21 -16.39 -9.70
C GLY A 34 -2.17 -17.29 -8.92
N LEU A 35 -1.74 -17.88 -7.79
CA LEU A 35 -2.60 -18.65 -6.90
C LEU A 35 -3.00 -17.82 -5.66
N PRO A 36 -4.14 -18.12 -5.01
CA PRO A 36 -4.53 -17.46 -3.76
C PRO A 36 -3.63 -17.87 -2.58
N TYR A 37 -3.73 -17.14 -1.45
CA TYR A 37 -2.97 -17.47 -0.24
C TYR A 37 -3.39 -18.82 0.38
N SER A 38 -4.62 -19.28 0.12
CA SER A 38 -5.11 -20.58 0.57
C SER A 38 -4.35 -21.77 -0.03
N GLU A 39 -3.67 -21.59 -1.16
CA GLU A 39 -2.88 -22.62 -1.84
C GLU A 39 -1.38 -22.55 -1.53
N CYS A 40 -0.97 -21.78 -0.50
CA CYS A 40 0.42 -21.77 -0.07
C CYS A 40 0.81 -23.11 0.56
N THR A 41 2.03 -23.57 0.26
CA THR A 41 2.57 -24.86 0.73
C THR A 41 3.91 -24.67 1.43
N TRP A 42 4.25 -25.60 2.33
CA TRP A 42 5.58 -25.69 2.94
C TRP A 42 6.49 -26.45 1.98
N GLU A 43 7.63 -25.87 1.66
CA GLU A 43 8.60 -26.41 0.71
C GLU A 43 10.00 -26.36 1.32
N ASP A 44 10.81 -27.38 1.05
CA ASP A 44 12.18 -27.49 1.54
C ASP A 44 13.09 -26.37 1.00
N GLU A 45 13.97 -25.85 1.86
CA GLU A 45 14.99 -24.86 1.49
C GLU A 45 15.83 -25.27 0.27
N HIS A 46 16.20 -26.56 0.19
CA HIS A 46 16.99 -27.09 -0.92
C HIS A 46 16.28 -27.02 -2.28
N LEU A 47 14.94 -27.06 -2.31
CA LEU A 47 14.16 -26.96 -3.54
C LEU A 47 14.01 -25.51 -4.00
N ILE A 48 13.78 -24.60 -3.06
CA ILE A 48 13.59 -23.17 -3.35
C ILE A 48 14.92 -22.50 -3.64
N GLY A 49 15.93 -22.70 -2.80
CA GLY A 49 17.22 -21.99 -2.85
C GLY A 49 17.98 -22.20 -4.17
N ARG A 50 17.73 -23.30 -4.89
CA ARG A 50 18.34 -23.54 -6.21
C ARG A 50 17.92 -22.54 -7.28
N ARG A 51 16.69 -22.01 -7.21
CA ARG A 51 16.11 -21.18 -8.28
C ARG A 51 15.61 -19.82 -7.80
N TYR A 52 15.25 -19.71 -6.53
CA TYR A 52 14.57 -18.55 -5.96
C TYR A 52 15.25 -18.08 -4.67
N GLN A 53 16.59 -18.11 -4.63
CA GLN A 53 17.37 -17.63 -3.49
C GLN A 53 17.09 -16.14 -3.21
N ASP A 54 16.89 -15.34 -4.25
CA ASP A 54 16.49 -13.93 -4.18
C ASP A 54 15.22 -13.73 -3.33
N LYS A 55 14.27 -14.67 -3.40
CA LYS A 55 13.02 -14.62 -2.63
C LYS A 55 13.20 -14.98 -1.16
N ILE A 56 14.18 -15.83 -0.85
CA ILE A 56 14.57 -16.18 0.52
C ILE A 56 15.31 -15.00 1.14
N ASP A 57 16.26 -14.42 0.43
CA ASP A 57 17.02 -13.26 0.88
C ASP A 57 16.06 -12.08 1.14
N ALA A 58 15.15 -11.78 0.21
CA ALA A 58 14.11 -10.77 0.38
C ALA A 58 13.14 -11.07 1.55
N TYR A 59 12.96 -12.33 1.94
CA TYR A 59 12.17 -12.68 3.13
C TYR A 59 12.92 -12.32 4.42
N HIS A 60 14.20 -12.68 4.51
CA HIS A 60 15.03 -12.35 5.67
C HIS A 60 15.25 -10.84 5.79
N GLU A 61 15.52 -10.14 4.69
CA GLU A 61 15.61 -8.68 4.66
C GLU A 61 14.34 -8.03 5.22
N ARG A 62 13.15 -8.47 4.79
CA ARG A 62 11.87 -7.93 5.31
C ARG A 62 11.66 -8.23 6.80
N ARG A 63 12.17 -9.36 7.29
CA ARG A 63 12.03 -9.76 8.69
C ARG A 63 12.95 -8.97 9.61
N GLU A 64 14.17 -8.71 9.15
CA GLU A 64 15.19 -7.96 9.89
C GLU A 64 15.03 -6.44 9.74
N ASN A 65 14.30 -5.99 8.72
CA ASN A 65 14.07 -4.57 8.45
C ASN A 65 13.34 -3.89 9.63
N ALA A 66 14.04 -2.95 10.26
CA ALA A 66 13.51 -2.15 11.36
C ALA A 66 12.51 -1.06 10.91
N LYS A 67 12.36 -0.80 9.60
CA LYS A 67 11.46 0.22 9.02
C LYS A 67 10.00 -0.24 9.01
N VAL A 68 9.50 -0.60 10.18
CA VAL A 68 8.10 -0.99 10.39
C VAL A 68 7.24 0.21 10.78
N PRO A 69 5.94 0.20 10.46
CA PRO A 69 5.01 1.27 10.86
C PRO A 69 5.09 1.60 12.36
N ASN A 70 5.32 2.88 12.67
CA ASN A 70 5.39 3.37 14.04
C ASN A 70 4.34 4.47 14.28
N LYS A 71 3.41 4.20 15.20
CA LYS A 71 2.38 5.16 15.62
C LYS A 71 2.94 6.48 16.17
N ASN A 72 4.14 6.44 16.73
CA ASN A 72 4.80 7.61 17.32
C ASN A 72 5.76 8.32 16.35
N CYS A 73 5.62 8.12 15.04
CA CYS A 73 6.42 8.83 14.06
C CYS A 73 6.31 10.36 14.26
N PRO A 74 7.42 11.10 14.46
CA PRO A 74 7.38 12.55 14.67
C PRO A 74 6.68 13.30 13.54
N ALA A 75 6.80 12.81 12.30
CA ALA A 75 6.18 13.39 11.11
C ALA A 75 4.64 13.34 11.14
N LEU A 76 4.03 12.47 11.96
CA LEU A 76 2.58 12.45 12.18
C LEU A 76 2.13 13.47 13.22
N ARG A 77 2.99 13.83 14.19
CA ARG A 77 2.68 14.81 15.24
C ARG A 77 2.93 16.24 14.79
N LYS A 78 4.00 16.45 14.04
CA LYS A 78 4.36 17.76 13.48
C LYS A 78 4.91 17.55 12.09
N ARG A 79 4.18 18.06 11.09
CA ARG A 79 4.62 17.97 9.71
C ARG A 79 5.95 18.72 9.51
N PRO A 80 6.95 18.08 8.87
CA PRO A 80 8.17 18.76 8.49
C PRO A 80 7.90 19.81 7.41
N LYS A 81 8.79 20.80 7.32
CA LYS A 81 8.70 21.83 6.28
C LYS A 81 8.90 21.17 4.92
N PHE A 82 8.08 21.58 3.95
CA PHE A 82 8.18 21.09 2.58
C PHE A 82 9.55 21.44 1.99
N GLN A 83 10.20 20.42 1.41
CA GLN A 83 11.40 20.56 0.60
C GLN A 83 11.06 20.12 -0.83
N LYS A 84 11.26 21.03 -1.80
CA LYS A 84 11.02 20.72 -3.21
C LYS A 84 12.07 19.75 -3.71
N LEU A 85 11.63 18.71 -4.42
CA LEU A 85 12.47 17.80 -5.17
C LEU A 85 12.79 18.45 -6.52
N GLU A 86 14.07 18.76 -6.74
CA GLU A 86 14.55 19.32 -8.02
C GLU A 86 14.86 18.22 -9.05
N SER A 87 15.25 17.04 -8.58
CA SER A 87 15.50 15.85 -9.38
C SER A 87 14.80 14.64 -8.77
N MET A 88 14.79 13.55 -9.53
CA MET A 88 14.29 12.27 -9.05
C MET A 88 15.06 11.84 -7.78
N PRO A 89 14.36 11.50 -6.68
CA PRO A 89 14.98 10.97 -5.47
C PRO A 89 15.74 9.67 -5.74
N ASP A 90 16.90 9.51 -5.09
CA ASP A 90 17.73 8.29 -5.19
C ASP A 90 16.96 7.02 -4.82
N CYS A 91 15.94 7.14 -3.96
CA CYS A 91 15.12 6.00 -3.57
C CYS A 91 14.22 5.45 -4.67
N LEU A 92 13.95 6.25 -5.71
CA LEU A 92 13.20 5.81 -6.88
C LEU A 92 14.14 5.35 -8.02
N LEU A 93 15.45 5.61 -7.91
CA LEU A 93 16.44 5.16 -8.88
C LEU A 93 16.65 3.65 -8.71
N ARG A 94 16.32 2.88 -9.76
CA ARG A 94 16.53 1.43 -9.77
C ARG A 94 18.03 1.13 -9.71
N ARG A 95 18.44 0.12 -8.93
CA ARG A 95 19.82 -0.38 -8.91
C ARG A 95 20.29 -1.03 -10.23
N SER A 96 19.40 -1.30 -11.19
CA SER A 96 19.73 -2.13 -12.36
C SER A 96 19.39 -1.57 -13.74
N ASP A 97 18.54 -0.54 -13.89
CA ASP A 97 18.25 0.05 -15.22
C ASP A 97 18.22 1.58 -15.13
N MET A 98 19.11 2.22 -15.88
CA MET A 98 19.33 3.68 -15.94
C MET A 98 18.27 4.46 -16.75
N GLU A 99 17.10 3.88 -17.04
CA GLU A 99 16.16 4.46 -18.04
C GLU A 99 14.74 4.79 -17.53
N GLN A 100 14.44 4.54 -16.24
CA GLN A 100 13.13 4.92 -15.68
C GLN A 100 13.22 6.22 -14.91
N GLU A 101 13.07 7.34 -15.62
CA GLU A 101 12.95 8.66 -15.01
C GLU A 101 11.49 9.12 -14.96
N LEU A 102 11.11 9.75 -13.85
CA LEU A 102 9.86 10.49 -13.77
C LEU A 102 9.92 11.67 -14.74
N ARG A 103 8.87 11.85 -15.54
CA ARG A 103 8.74 13.04 -16.38
C ARG A 103 8.56 14.29 -15.51
N ASP A 104 8.97 15.45 -16.00
CA ASP A 104 8.92 16.72 -15.24
C ASP A 104 7.54 17.00 -14.61
N TYR A 105 6.47 16.82 -15.38
CA TYR A 105 5.10 17.02 -14.87
C TYR A 105 4.72 16.01 -13.78
N GLN A 106 5.31 14.81 -13.79
CA GLN A 106 5.10 13.80 -12.75
C GLN A 106 5.82 14.20 -11.47
N LEU A 107 7.04 14.70 -11.58
CA LEU A 107 7.79 15.23 -10.45
C LEU A 107 7.09 16.46 -9.83
N GLU A 108 6.52 17.34 -10.66
CA GLU A 108 5.69 18.45 -10.20
C GLU A 108 4.43 17.96 -9.45
N GLY A 109 3.75 16.93 -9.97
CA GLY A 109 2.61 16.31 -9.29
C GLY A 109 2.99 15.72 -7.93
N VAL A 110 4.14 15.05 -7.82
CA VAL A 110 4.67 14.54 -6.55
C VAL A 110 4.99 15.68 -5.59
N ASN A 111 5.69 16.73 -6.05
CA ASN A 111 5.99 17.91 -5.26
C ASN A 111 4.72 18.59 -4.73
N TRP A 112 3.67 18.66 -5.54
CA TRP A 112 2.38 19.22 -5.13
C TRP A 112 1.75 18.38 -4.01
N MET A 113 1.73 17.05 -4.14
CA MET A 113 1.22 16.16 -3.09
C MET A 113 2.03 16.26 -1.80
N LEU A 114 3.37 16.33 -1.88
CA LEU A 114 4.25 16.51 -0.72
C LEU A 114 4.00 17.84 -0.01
N HIS A 115 3.86 18.92 -0.77
CA HIS A 115 3.56 20.25 -0.21
C HIS A 115 2.19 20.27 0.49
N ALA A 116 1.18 19.64 -0.08
CA ALA A 116 -0.13 19.51 0.54
C ALA A 116 -0.08 18.65 1.81
N TRP A 117 0.66 17.54 1.79
CA TRP A 117 0.89 16.70 2.97
C TRP A 117 1.60 17.47 4.11
N SER A 118 2.63 18.26 3.80
CA SER A 118 3.31 19.12 4.78
C SER A 118 2.38 20.17 5.42
N LYS A 119 1.27 20.51 4.75
CA LYS A 119 0.24 21.44 5.24
C LYS A 119 -0.98 20.75 5.85
N GLU A 120 -0.93 19.44 6.05
CA GLU A 120 -2.05 18.63 6.55
C GLU A 120 -3.32 18.76 5.69
N ASN A 121 -3.12 18.94 4.38
CA ASN A 121 -4.19 18.95 3.39
C ASN A 121 -4.16 17.64 2.60
N SER A 122 -5.29 16.96 2.56
CA SER A 122 -5.53 15.82 1.67
C SER A 122 -5.63 16.27 0.20
N CYS A 123 -5.35 15.36 -0.73
CA CYS A 123 -5.21 15.68 -2.15
C CYS A 123 -6.21 14.94 -3.03
N ILE A 124 -6.58 15.56 -4.16
CA ILE A 124 -7.30 14.91 -5.26
C ILE A 124 -6.44 15.07 -6.51
N LEU A 125 -5.89 13.96 -7.00
CA LEU A 125 -5.15 13.88 -8.23
C LEU A 125 -6.13 13.57 -9.37
N ALA A 126 -6.49 14.60 -10.13
CA ALA A 126 -7.52 14.56 -11.17
C ALA A 126 -6.97 14.69 -12.60
N ASP A 127 -5.70 14.34 -12.79
CA ASP A 127 -5.02 14.38 -14.10
C ASP A 127 -5.68 13.42 -15.10
N GLU A 128 -5.47 13.69 -16.40
CA GLU A 128 -5.99 12.86 -17.49
C GLU A 128 -5.55 11.39 -17.37
N MET A 129 -6.39 10.48 -17.87
CA MET A 129 -6.08 9.06 -17.94
C MET A 129 -4.80 8.83 -18.77
N GLY A 130 -3.91 7.96 -18.29
CA GLY A 130 -2.64 7.66 -18.98
C GLY A 130 -1.45 8.55 -18.62
N LEU A 131 -1.62 9.60 -17.81
CA LEU A 131 -0.51 10.48 -17.39
C LEU A 131 0.41 9.88 -16.29
N GLY A 132 0.13 8.66 -15.83
CA GLY A 132 0.97 7.98 -14.83
C GLY A 132 0.66 8.36 -13.38
N LYS A 133 -0.62 8.66 -13.07
CA LYS A 133 -1.10 8.94 -11.70
C LYS A 133 -0.71 7.85 -10.67
N THR A 134 -0.73 6.59 -11.10
CA THR A 134 -0.29 5.45 -10.28
C THR A 134 1.16 5.60 -9.86
N ILE A 135 2.05 5.88 -10.81
CA ILE A 135 3.49 6.06 -10.57
C ILE A 135 3.72 7.27 -9.66
N GLN A 136 3.06 8.40 -9.93
CA GLN A 136 3.15 9.58 -9.05
C GLN A 136 2.72 9.27 -7.60
N SER A 137 1.67 8.46 -7.42
CA SER A 137 1.18 8.07 -6.10
C SER A 137 2.16 7.15 -5.36
N ILE A 138 2.77 6.21 -6.07
CA ILE A 138 3.80 5.31 -5.53
C ILE A 138 5.06 6.11 -5.17
N ALA A 139 5.49 7.01 -6.06
CA ALA A 139 6.62 7.91 -5.84
C ALA A 139 6.39 8.78 -4.59
N PHE A 140 5.19 9.33 -4.42
CA PHE A 140 4.81 10.05 -3.22
C PHE A 140 4.95 9.20 -1.94
N LEU A 141 4.43 7.96 -1.93
CA LEU A 141 4.55 7.07 -0.78
C LEU A 141 6.01 6.69 -0.48
N SER A 142 6.81 6.44 -1.51
CA SER A 142 8.24 6.15 -1.37
C SER A 142 8.99 7.35 -0.76
N VAL A 143 8.74 8.58 -1.25
CA VAL A 143 9.38 9.78 -0.66
C VAL A 143 9.00 9.96 0.81
N LEU A 144 7.75 9.70 1.19
CA LEU A 144 7.33 9.70 2.59
C LEU A 144 8.10 8.68 3.44
N PHE A 145 8.34 7.49 2.89
CA PHE A 145 9.09 6.43 3.53
C PHE A 145 10.58 6.79 3.72
N HIS A 146 11.23 7.34 2.71
CA HIS A 146 12.69 7.57 2.73
C HIS A 146 13.12 8.93 3.30
N GLN A 147 12.44 10.01 2.95
CA GLN A 147 12.85 11.37 3.34
C GLN A 147 12.27 11.80 4.67
N TYR A 148 11.09 11.28 5.03
CA TYR A 148 10.33 11.72 6.20
C TYR A 148 10.16 10.63 7.26
N ASP A 149 10.83 9.48 7.09
CA ASP A 149 10.79 8.33 8.00
C ASP A 149 9.36 7.88 8.37
N LEU A 150 8.41 8.08 7.43
CA LEU A 150 7.03 7.66 7.60
C LEU A 150 6.85 6.27 7.01
N TYR A 151 7.04 5.24 7.84
CA TYR A 151 7.01 3.85 7.39
C TYR A 151 5.60 3.23 7.28
N GLY A 152 4.55 4.06 7.20
CA GLY A 152 3.15 3.61 7.10
C GLY A 152 2.41 3.51 8.45
N PRO A 153 1.29 2.77 8.51
CA PRO A 153 0.77 1.91 7.46
C PRO A 153 0.01 2.71 6.40
N PHE A 154 0.17 2.34 5.13
CA PHE A 154 -0.48 2.96 3.98
C PHE A 154 -1.57 2.02 3.44
N LEU A 155 -2.80 2.49 3.33
CA LEU A 155 -3.91 1.75 2.72
C LEU A 155 -4.13 2.23 1.30
N VAL A 156 -4.05 1.34 0.33
CA VAL A 156 -4.26 1.65 -1.08
C VAL A 156 -5.43 0.81 -1.58
N VAL A 157 -6.55 1.48 -1.85
CA VAL A 157 -7.79 0.86 -2.30
C VAL A 157 -7.92 1.04 -3.81
N VAL A 158 -7.95 -0.08 -4.53
CA VAL A 158 -7.91 -0.08 -5.99
C VAL A 158 -9.01 -0.97 -6.58
N PRO A 159 -9.53 -0.66 -7.78
CA PRO A 159 -10.33 -1.61 -8.54
C PRO A 159 -9.60 -2.94 -8.76
N LEU A 160 -10.34 -4.05 -8.77
CA LEU A 160 -9.77 -5.36 -9.06
C LEU A 160 -9.03 -5.41 -10.41
N SER A 161 -9.52 -4.65 -11.40
CA SER A 161 -8.93 -4.57 -12.75
C SER A 161 -7.55 -3.90 -12.78
N THR A 162 -7.27 -2.96 -11.87
CA THR A 162 -5.99 -2.24 -11.83
C THR A 162 -5.01 -2.83 -10.80
N MET A 163 -5.46 -3.78 -9.97
CA MET A 163 -4.64 -4.42 -8.93
C MET A 163 -3.30 -4.95 -9.45
N ALA A 164 -3.31 -5.74 -10.53
CA ALA A 164 -2.09 -6.31 -11.11
C ALA A 164 -1.16 -5.25 -11.72
N ALA A 165 -1.68 -4.10 -12.13
CA ALA A 165 -0.85 -2.97 -12.54
C ALA A 165 -0.18 -2.34 -11.31
N TRP A 166 -0.96 -2.03 -10.27
CA TRP A 166 -0.42 -1.49 -9.02
C TRP A 166 0.66 -2.38 -8.40
N GLN A 167 0.46 -3.70 -8.34
CA GLN A 167 1.47 -4.64 -7.85
C GLN A 167 2.79 -4.52 -8.61
N ARG A 168 2.75 -4.55 -9.94
CA ARG A 168 3.94 -4.40 -10.79
C ARG A 168 4.61 -3.05 -10.61
N GLU A 169 3.85 -1.97 -10.55
CA GLU A 169 4.43 -0.64 -10.35
C GLU A 169 5.07 -0.50 -8.96
N PHE A 170 4.50 -1.10 -7.90
CA PHE A 170 5.15 -1.12 -6.59
C PHE A 170 6.46 -1.92 -6.62
N GLU A 171 6.48 -3.08 -7.27
CA GLU A 171 7.70 -3.88 -7.44
C GLU A 171 8.78 -3.14 -8.24
N ASN A 172 8.38 -2.32 -9.21
CA ASN A 172 9.30 -1.56 -10.06
C ASN A 172 9.83 -0.29 -9.38
N TRP A 173 8.96 0.50 -8.74
CA TRP A 173 9.29 1.85 -8.24
C TRP A 173 9.56 1.92 -6.74
N ALA A 174 9.15 0.92 -5.96
CA ALA A 174 9.19 0.94 -4.50
C ALA A 174 9.46 -0.48 -3.94
N CYS A 175 10.50 -1.13 -4.45
CA CYS A 175 10.83 -2.52 -4.15
C CYS A 175 11.23 -2.78 -2.69
N ASP A 176 11.67 -1.74 -1.98
CA ASP A 176 12.07 -1.80 -0.58
C ASP A 176 10.88 -1.67 0.40
N LEU A 177 9.74 -1.18 -0.07
CA LEU A 177 8.50 -1.14 0.71
C LEU A 177 7.92 -2.56 0.80
N ASN A 178 7.56 -2.99 2.02
CA ASN A 178 6.83 -4.23 2.19
C ASN A 178 5.35 -4.05 1.81
N VAL A 179 5.05 -4.33 0.54
CA VAL A 179 3.70 -4.31 -0.02
C VAL A 179 3.04 -5.67 0.12
N VAL A 180 1.80 -5.70 0.60
CA VAL A 180 0.98 -6.91 0.75
C VAL A 180 -0.39 -6.70 0.11
N THR A 181 -0.80 -7.65 -0.72
CA THR A 181 -2.13 -7.65 -1.34
C THR A 181 -3.13 -8.41 -0.48
N TYR A 182 -4.11 -7.69 0.05
CA TYR A 182 -5.18 -8.18 0.88
C TYR A 182 -6.41 -8.57 0.06
N MET A 183 -6.39 -9.78 -0.48
CA MET A 183 -7.49 -10.32 -1.30
C MET A 183 -7.67 -11.82 -1.09
N GLY A 184 -8.76 -12.35 -1.65
CA GLY A 184 -9.07 -13.77 -1.67
C GLY A 184 -10.29 -14.11 -0.83
N ASP A 185 -10.45 -15.40 -0.59
CA ASP A 185 -11.51 -15.97 0.24
C ASP A 185 -11.22 -15.76 1.75
N VAL A 186 -12.05 -16.32 2.62
CA VAL A 186 -11.86 -16.19 4.07
C VAL A 186 -10.54 -16.80 4.51
N THR A 187 -10.19 -17.98 4.00
CA THR A 187 -8.96 -18.68 4.40
C THR A 187 -7.71 -17.94 3.96
N SER A 188 -7.67 -17.44 2.73
CA SER A 188 -6.57 -16.59 2.24
C SER A 188 -6.34 -15.37 3.13
N ARG A 189 -7.42 -14.70 3.54
CA ARG A 189 -7.34 -13.50 4.38
C ARG A 189 -6.86 -13.81 5.79
N ASP A 190 -7.21 -14.96 6.34
CA ASP A 190 -6.71 -15.40 7.64
C ASP A 190 -5.21 -15.73 7.58
N TYR A 191 -4.74 -16.36 6.50
CA TYR A 191 -3.31 -16.55 6.27
C TYR A 191 -2.54 -15.23 6.14
N ILE A 192 -3.08 -14.25 5.41
CA ILE A 192 -2.46 -12.91 5.31
C ILE A 192 -2.37 -12.26 6.71
N ARG A 193 -3.44 -12.34 7.51
CA ARG A 193 -3.45 -11.82 8.88
C ARG A 193 -2.42 -12.50 9.77
N GLN A 194 -2.24 -13.81 9.63
CA GLN A 194 -1.33 -14.59 10.46
C GLN A 194 0.14 -14.41 10.06
N PHE A 195 0.44 -14.45 8.77
CA PHE A 195 1.82 -14.55 8.27
C PHE A 195 2.39 -13.23 7.73
N GLU A 196 1.55 -12.34 7.19
CA GLU A 196 2.01 -11.15 6.48
C GLU A 196 1.74 -9.83 7.21
N MET A 197 0.68 -9.73 8.01
CA MET A 197 0.29 -8.46 8.65
C MET A 197 1.19 -8.07 9.82
N PHE A 198 1.54 -9.03 10.69
CA PHE A 198 2.19 -8.76 11.97
C PHE A 198 3.59 -9.36 12.04
N VAL A 199 4.46 -8.74 12.83
CA VAL A 199 5.73 -9.34 13.24
C VAL A 199 5.41 -10.52 14.16
N GLN A 200 5.94 -11.70 13.83
CA GLN A 200 5.68 -12.95 14.56
C GLN A 200 5.87 -12.77 16.08
N GLY A 201 4.89 -13.23 16.85
CA GLY A 201 4.90 -13.13 18.31
C GLY A 201 4.57 -11.74 18.87
N THR A 202 4.26 -10.75 18.04
CA THR A 202 3.88 -9.40 18.49
C THR A 202 2.61 -8.89 17.79
N LYS A 203 2.03 -7.80 18.30
CA LYS A 203 0.93 -7.08 17.65
C LYS A 203 1.42 -5.91 16.76
N ARG A 204 2.72 -5.83 16.47
CA ARG A 204 3.27 -4.76 15.64
C ARG A 204 3.08 -5.10 14.16
N LEU A 205 2.60 -4.13 13.40
CA LEU A 205 2.47 -4.25 11.95
C LEU A 205 3.86 -4.32 11.32
N LYS A 206 4.05 -5.22 10.35
CA LYS A 206 5.25 -5.26 9.50
C LYS A 206 5.01 -4.76 8.08
N VAL A 207 3.74 -4.57 7.70
CA VAL A 207 3.33 -4.15 6.36
C VAL A 207 3.40 -2.64 6.23
N ASN A 208 4.13 -2.14 5.23
CA ASN A 208 4.16 -0.71 4.95
C ASN A 208 2.95 -0.31 4.09
N VAL A 209 2.63 -1.10 3.06
CA VAL A 209 1.53 -0.83 2.13
C VAL A 209 0.59 -2.03 2.06
N LEU A 210 -0.71 -1.79 2.29
CA LEU A 210 -1.76 -2.77 2.08
C LEU A 210 -2.56 -2.41 0.84
N LEU A 211 -2.54 -3.29 -0.17
CA LEU A 211 -3.38 -3.17 -1.36
C LEU A 211 -4.67 -3.96 -1.17
N THR A 212 -5.83 -3.35 -1.40
CA THR A 212 -7.12 -4.04 -1.26
C THR A 212 -8.12 -3.54 -2.30
N THR A 213 -9.23 -4.26 -2.49
CA THR A 213 -10.35 -3.79 -3.30
C THR A 213 -11.49 -3.26 -2.47
N TYR A 214 -12.38 -2.53 -3.13
CA TYR A 214 -13.60 -1.99 -2.53
C TYR A 214 -14.47 -3.07 -1.87
N GLU A 215 -14.58 -4.24 -2.48
CA GLU A 215 -15.41 -5.34 -2.00
C GLU A 215 -14.83 -5.97 -0.72
N ILE A 216 -13.51 -6.21 -0.70
CA ILE A 216 -12.84 -6.79 0.47
C ILE A 216 -12.85 -5.79 1.63
N LEU A 217 -12.66 -4.50 1.35
CA LEU A 217 -12.71 -3.45 2.35
C LEU A 217 -14.06 -3.43 3.09
N LEU A 218 -15.17 -3.53 2.35
CA LEU A 218 -16.50 -3.58 2.93
C LEU A 218 -16.74 -4.84 3.79
N LYS A 219 -16.22 -5.99 3.34
CA LYS A 219 -16.34 -7.26 4.07
C LYS A 219 -15.55 -7.25 5.38
N ASP A 220 -14.35 -6.68 5.38
CA ASP A 220 -13.45 -6.68 6.54
C ASP A 220 -13.27 -5.31 7.19
N LYS A 221 -14.28 -4.45 7.08
CA LYS A 221 -14.21 -3.08 7.61
C LYS A 221 -13.83 -3.02 9.09
N ALA A 222 -14.28 -3.99 9.89
CA ALA A 222 -14.01 -4.04 11.32
C ALA A 222 -12.52 -4.33 11.62
N PHE A 223 -11.89 -5.17 10.81
CA PHE A 223 -10.47 -5.48 10.93
C PHE A 223 -9.62 -4.30 10.42
N LEU A 224 -9.91 -3.82 9.21
CA LEU A 224 -9.14 -2.75 8.57
C LEU A 224 -9.31 -1.39 9.27
N GLY A 225 -10.49 -1.13 9.84
CA GLY A 225 -10.78 0.10 10.59
C GLY A 225 -10.16 0.14 11.99
N ALA A 226 -9.64 -0.99 12.50
CA ALA A 226 -8.93 -1.02 13.79
C ALA A 226 -7.53 -0.39 13.74
N PHE A 227 -7.01 -0.15 12.53
CA PHE A 227 -5.70 0.46 12.32
C PHE A 227 -5.81 1.97 12.09
N GLU A 228 -4.79 2.69 12.54
CA GLU A 228 -4.61 4.11 12.24
C GLU A 228 -3.73 4.22 11.01
N TRP A 229 -4.33 4.61 9.88
CA TRP A 229 -3.65 4.68 8.60
C TRP A 229 -2.94 6.03 8.45
N ALA A 230 -1.67 5.98 8.06
CA ALA A 230 -0.88 7.18 7.80
C ALA A 230 -1.34 7.86 6.50
N VAL A 231 -1.59 7.05 5.46
CA VAL A 231 -2.13 7.51 4.18
C VAL A 231 -3.22 6.53 3.72
N LEU A 232 -4.33 7.07 3.26
CA LEU A 232 -5.35 6.36 2.49
C LEU A 232 -5.30 6.84 1.06
N ALA A 233 -4.92 5.98 0.12
CA ALA A 233 -5.00 6.24 -1.31
C ALA A 233 -6.18 5.48 -1.90
N VAL A 234 -7.00 6.15 -2.72
CA VAL A 234 -8.17 5.53 -3.38
C VAL A 234 -8.08 5.79 -4.88
N ASP A 235 -7.95 4.71 -5.65
CA ASP A 235 -7.89 4.73 -7.11
C ASP A 235 -9.27 4.64 -7.74
N GLU A 236 -9.52 5.38 -8.82
CA GLU A 236 -10.86 5.57 -9.39
C GLU A 236 -11.87 6.11 -8.36
N ALA A 237 -11.48 7.18 -7.67
CA ALA A 237 -12.23 7.81 -6.58
C ALA A 237 -13.63 8.32 -6.99
N HIS A 238 -13.96 8.37 -8.29
CA HIS A 238 -15.32 8.60 -8.77
C HIS A 238 -16.35 7.59 -8.21
N ARG A 239 -15.89 6.43 -7.69
CA ARG A 239 -16.71 5.47 -6.93
C ARG A 239 -17.27 6.04 -5.62
N LEU A 240 -16.66 7.09 -5.06
CA LEU A 240 -17.05 7.75 -3.80
C LEU A 240 -18.00 8.94 -4.00
N LYS A 241 -18.63 9.06 -5.17
CA LYS A 241 -19.50 10.19 -5.51
C LYS A 241 -20.79 10.32 -4.68
N ASN A 242 -21.19 9.26 -3.98
CA ASN A 242 -22.40 9.23 -3.15
C ASN A 242 -22.02 9.06 -1.67
N ASP A 243 -22.26 10.11 -0.88
CA ASP A 243 -22.03 10.19 0.56
C ASP A 243 -22.95 9.25 1.38
N GLU A 244 -24.07 8.83 0.79
CA GLU A 244 -24.97 7.84 1.38
C GLU A 244 -24.48 6.40 1.18
N SER A 245 -23.50 6.18 0.31
CA SER A 245 -23.01 4.84 0.01
C SER A 245 -22.31 4.21 1.21
N LEU A 246 -22.49 2.89 1.38
CA LEU A 246 -21.82 2.12 2.43
C LEU A 246 -20.29 2.23 2.32
N LEU A 247 -19.78 2.30 1.10
CA LEU A 247 -18.35 2.46 0.83
C LEU A 247 -17.84 3.81 1.35
N TYR A 248 -18.53 4.90 1.01
CA TYR A 248 -18.17 6.23 1.48
C TYR A 248 -18.14 6.27 3.00
N ARG A 249 -19.23 5.85 3.66
CA ARG A 249 -19.33 5.85 5.13
C ARG A 249 -18.24 4.99 5.78
N SER A 250 -18.03 3.78 5.28
CA SER A 250 -17.03 2.87 5.83
C SER A 250 -15.60 3.44 5.73
N LEU A 251 -15.25 4.05 4.59
CA LEU A 251 -13.95 4.68 4.42
C LEU A 251 -13.82 6.00 5.19
N PHE A 252 -14.92 6.73 5.33
CA PHE A 252 -14.95 7.98 6.08
C PHE A 252 -14.67 7.74 7.57
N ASP A 253 -15.20 6.65 8.12
CA ASP A 253 -15.02 6.23 9.52
C ASP A 253 -13.59 5.74 9.83
N PHE A 254 -12.77 5.44 8.82
CA PHE A 254 -11.40 4.98 9.04
C PHE A 254 -10.51 6.12 9.57
N SER A 255 -9.77 5.82 10.65
CA SER A 255 -8.75 6.71 11.19
C SER A 255 -7.61 6.86 10.19
N THR A 256 -7.49 8.06 9.60
CA THR A 256 -6.58 8.38 8.50
C THR A 256 -5.95 9.74 8.71
N ASN A 257 -4.63 9.84 8.51
CA ASN A 257 -3.88 11.11 8.69
C ASN A 257 -3.81 11.94 7.41
N HIS A 258 -3.84 11.30 6.25
CA HIS A 258 -3.83 11.95 4.94
C HIS A 258 -4.64 11.09 3.96
N ARG A 259 -5.44 11.74 3.11
CA ARG A 259 -6.25 11.06 2.08
C ARG A 259 -5.79 11.53 0.70
N LEU A 260 -5.53 10.59 -0.19
CA LEU A 260 -5.17 10.81 -1.59
C LEU A 260 -6.25 10.17 -2.46
N LEU A 261 -7.00 10.97 -3.19
CA LEU A 261 -7.99 10.48 -4.15
C LEU A 261 -7.41 10.58 -5.56
N ILE A 262 -7.47 9.50 -6.32
CA ILE A 262 -6.93 9.42 -7.68
C ILE A 262 -8.11 9.19 -8.62
N THR A 263 -8.28 10.06 -9.61
CA THR A 263 -9.37 9.95 -10.58
C THR A 263 -8.92 10.44 -11.95
N GLY A 264 -9.32 9.73 -13.01
CA GLY A 264 -9.14 10.19 -14.39
C GLY A 264 -10.33 10.96 -14.94
N THR A 265 -11.47 10.91 -14.26
CA THR A 265 -12.69 11.57 -14.70
C THR A 265 -12.83 12.92 -14.01
N PRO A 266 -12.83 14.05 -14.75
CA PRO A 266 -13.06 15.36 -14.16
C PRO A 266 -14.45 15.41 -13.52
N LEU A 267 -14.56 16.13 -12.40
CA LEU A 267 -15.77 16.27 -11.59
C LEU A 267 -16.83 17.11 -12.31
N GLN A 268 -17.51 16.52 -13.29
CA GLN A 268 -18.40 17.26 -14.20
C GLN A 268 -19.89 17.07 -13.90
N ASN A 269 -20.31 16.09 -13.10
CA ASN A 269 -21.72 15.67 -13.12
C ASN A 269 -22.65 16.34 -12.09
N SER A 270 -22.19 16.73 -10.89
CA SER A 270 -23.00 17.56 -9.97
C SER A 270 -22.21 18.21 -8.83
N LEU A 271 -22.72 19.32 -8.30
CA LEU A 271 -22.20 19.93 -7.07
C LEU A 271 -22.24 18.97 -5.86
N LYS A 272 -23.22 18.04 -5.82
CA LYS A 272 -23.30 17.01 -4.76
C LYS A 272 -22.09 16.07 -4.80
N GLU A 273 -21.66 15.65 -6.00
CA GLU A 273 -20.49 14.77 -6.16
C GLU A 273 -19.19 15.48 -5.75
N LEU A 274 -19.01 16.73 -6.18
CA LEU A 274 -17.85 17.54 -5.77
C LEU A 274 -17.83 17.73 -4.25
N TRP A 275 -18.99 18.07 -3.67
CA TRP A 275 -19.12 18.26 -2.23
C TRP A 275 -18.81 16.97 -1.47
N ALA A 276 -19.33 15.82 -1.91
CA ALA A 276 -19.07 14.53 -1.26
C ALA A 276 -17.56 14.23 -1.19
N LEU A 277 -16.83 14.46 -2.28
CA LEU A 277 -15.39 14.22 -2.34
C LEU A 277 -14.59 15.24 -1.51
N LEU A 278 -14.97 16.52 -1.54
CA LEU A 278 -14.36 17.57 -0.73
C LEU A 278 -14.57 17.30 0.78
N HIS A 279 -15.78 16.93 1.16
CA HIS A 279 -16.11 16.53 2.53
C HIS A 279 -15.33 15.28 2.94
N PHE A 280 -15.12 14.35 2.02
CA PHE A 280 -14.32 13.15 2.28
C PHE A 280 -12.85 13.47 2.55
N ILE A 281 -12.22 14.37 1.79
CA ILE A 281 -10.79 14.68 1.98
C ILE A 281 -10.54 15.57 3.21
N MET A 282 -11.51 16.40 3.60
CA MET A 282 -11.37 17.39 4.66
C MET A 282 -12.63 17.46 5.55
N PRO A 283 -12.90 16.42 6.36
CA PRO A 283 -14.10 16.37 7.18
C PRO A 283 -14.21 17.55 8.16
N ASN A 284 -13.11 17.96 8.77
CA ASN A 284 -13.12 18.97 9.84
C ASN A 284 -13.01 20.43 9.35
N LYS A 285 -12.48 20.69 8.15
CA LYS A 285 -12.28 22.09 7.67
C LYS A 285 -13.54 22.70 7.08
N LEU A 286 -14.42 21.88 6.50
CA LEU A 286 -15.65 22.35 5.85
C LEU A 286 -16.78 22.64 6.84
N VAL A 287 -16.76 22.03 8.03
CA VAL A 287 -17.73 22.32 9.11
C VAL A 287 -17.62 23.79 9.56
N TYR A 288 -16.42 24.37 9.61
CA TYR A 288 -16.22 25.77 10.01
C TYR A 288 -16.67 26.81 8.97
N LEU A 289 -16.71 26.44 7.68
CA LEU A 289 -17.17 27.35 6.62
C LEU A 289 -18.68 27.62 6.69
N PHE A 290 -19.46 26.67 7.20
CA PHE A 290 -20.91 26.83 7.37
C PHE A 290 -21.32 27.39 8.74
N CYS A 291 -20.54 27.14 9.80
CA CYS A 291 -20.82 27.74 11.12
C CYS A 291 -20.56 29.27 11.18
N SER A 292 -19.91 29.86 10.18
CA SER A 292 -19.62 31.30 10.14
C SER A 292 -20.70 32.13 9.40
N TYR A 293 -21.74 31.48 8.87
CA TYR A 293 -22.85 32.10 8.15
C TYR A 293 -24.23 31.75 8.77
N GLY A 294 -24.25 31.41 10.06
CA GLY A 294 -25.48 31.21 10.86
C GLY A 294 -25.62 32.29 11.91
#